data_AF-A0A950W339-F1
#
_entry.id   AF-A0A950W339-F1
#
_cell.length_a   1.000
_cell.length_b   1.000
_cell.length_c   1.000
_cell.angle_alpha   90.00
_cell.angle_beta   90.00
_cell.angle_gamma   90.00
#
_symmetry.space_group_name_H-M   'P 1'
#
loop_
_entity.id
_entity.type
_entity.pdbx_description
1 polymer ?
#
loop_
_entity_poly.entity_id
_entity_poly.type
_entity_poly.pdbx_seq_one_letter_code
_entity_poly.pdbx_strand_id
1 'polypeptide(L)'
;MPTERKALLAQTGQALGAAEAFLAAARARLVARVAPAGRVEPERFDADQLAGHGLAWMAGYVEALRQMRSWAARLDEAARFGDIEALILEIVYGEYLAQLAGGIPMSQGEFARAQDLGLADENMALLRAGEAGSLSAGGAAARLRLGARLAEAGEGAFGDPGIDDAALGLIRDQVRRFAEHEVAPYAQEWHRRDELIPLPVIEALGRMGVFGMTIPEEHGGLGLGKTAMSIVSE
;
A
#
# COMPACT_ATOMS: atom_id res chain seq x y z
N MET A 1 16.81 -7.38 -19.05
CA MET A 1 16.17 -6.09 -18.77
C MET A 1 14.66 -6.09 -19.09
N PRO A 2 14.11 -5.85 -20.31
CA PRO A 2 12.65 -5.92 -20.52
C PRO A 2 12.01 -7.30 -20.31
N THR A 3 12.70 -8.37 -20.74
CA THR A 3 12.20 -9.76 -20.62
C THR A 3 12.09 -10.21 -19.17
N GLU A 4 13.02 -9.79 -18.30
CA GLU A 4 13.02 -10.11 -16.87
C GLU A 4 11.89 -9.39 -16.15
N ARG A 5 11.60 -8.12 -16.50
CA ARG A 5 10.47 -7.36 -15.94
C ARG A 5 9.12 -7.96 -16.33
N LYS A 6 8.97 -8.41 -17.58
CA LYS A 6 7.76 -9.15 -18.00
C LYS A 6 7.62 -10.49 -17.27
N ALA A 7 8.72 -11.20 -17.04
CA ALA A 7 8.71 -12.43 -16.24
C ALA A 7 8.25 -12.14 -14.81
N LEU A 8 8.70 -11.04 -14.19
CA LEU A 8 8.26 -10.63 -12.86
C LEU A 8 6.74 -10.33 -12.80
N LEU A 9 6.17 -9.66 -13.79
CA LEU A 9 4.72 -9.41 -13.86
C LEU A 9 3.91 -10.73 -13.96
N ALA A 10 4.42 -11.70 -14.71
CA ALA A 10 3.82 -13.03 -14.78
C ALA A 10 3.94 -13.78 -13.45
N GLN A 11 5.11 -13.70 -12.81
CA GLN A 11 5.42 -14.31 -11.52
C GLN A 11 4.50 -13.78 -10.41
N THR A 12 4.39 -12.46 -10.29
CA THR A 12 3.52 -11.78 -9.32
C THR A 12 2.03 -12.07 -9.58
N GLY A 13 1.63 -12.33 -10.83
CA GLY A 13 0.29 -12.82 -11.15
C GLY A 13 -0.02 -14.18 -10.55
N GLN A 14 0.88 -15.15 -10.70
CA GLN A 14 0.73 -16.48 -10.11
C GLN A 14 0.76 -16.43 -8.57
N ALA A 15 1.68 -15.64 -8.01
CA ALA A 15 1.79 -15.47 -6.57
C ALA A 15 0.56 -14.78 -5.95
N LEU A 16 -0.06 -13.82 -6.65
CA LEU A 16 -1.32 -13.21 -6.24
C LEU A 16 -2.44 -14.25 -6.16
N GLY A 17 -2.55 -15.13 -7.15
CA GLY A 17 -3.55 -16.21 -7.13
C GLY A 17 -3.38 -17.14 -5.92
N ALA A 18 -2.15 -17.44 -5.53
CA ALA A 18 -1.86 -18.21 -4.33
C ALA A 18 -2.29 -17.47 -3.04
N ALA A 19 -2.00 -16.16 -2.96
CA ALA A 19 -2.40 -15.32 -1.83
C ALA A 19 -3.93 -15.16 -1.72
N GLU A 20 -4.64 -15.06 -2.85
CA GLU A 20 -6.11 -15.01 -2.90
C GLU A 20 -6.74 -16.34 -2.46
N ALA A 21 -6.16 -17.48 -2.89
CA ALA A 21 -6.60 -18.79 -2.45
C ALA A 21 -6.37 -19.00 -0.93
N PHE A 22 -5.24 -18.54 -0.41
CA PHE A 22 -4.95 -18.52 1.02
C PHE A 22 -5.99 -17.68 1.80
N LEU A 23 -6.28 -16.46 1.35
CA LEU A 23 -7.28 -15.58 1.98
C LEU A 23 -8.69 -16.16 1.92
N ALA A 24 -9.05 -16.80 0.81
CA ALA A 24 -10.34 -17.47 0.67
C ALA A 24 -10.50 -18.59 1.70
N ALA A 25 -9.46 -19.40 1.90
CA ALA A 25 -9.44 -20.45 2.93
C ALA A 25 -9.54 -19.84 4.34
N ALA A 26 -8.76 -18.79 4.64
CA ALA A 26 -8.79 -18.06 5.91
C ALA A 26 -10.21 -17.55 6.23
N ARG A 27 -10.86 -16.91 5.25
CA ARG A 27 -12.23 -16.40 5.36
C ARG A 27 -13.23 -17.51 5.60
N ALA A 28 -13.13 -18.62 4.88
CA ALA A 28 -14.04 -19.76 5.05
C ALA A 28 -13.96 -20.34 6.47
N ARG A 29 -12.74 -20.43 7.04
CA ARG A 29 -12.54 -20.90 8.42
C ARG A 29 -13.18 -19.97 9.44
N LEU A 30 -12.99 -18.65 9.32
CA LEU A 30 -13.61 -17.69 10.23
C LEU A 30 -15.14 -17.73 10.13
N VAL A 31 -15.69 -17.73 8.91
CA VAL A 31 -17.15 -17.77 8.69
C VAL A 31 -17.78 -19.00 9.34
N ALA A 32 -17.16 -20.17 9.24
CA ALA A 32 -17.64 -21.38 9.89
C ALA A 32 -17.68 -21.27 11.43
N ARG A 33 -16.79 -20.46 12.03
CA ARG A 33 -16.69 -20.25 13.47
C ARG A 33 -17.68 -19.21 13.99
N VAL A 34 -17.84 -18.10 13.28
CA VAL A 34 -18.60 -16.91 13.74
C VAL A 34 -19.98 -16.76 13.11
N ALA A 35 -20.28 -17.50 12.04
CA ALA A 35 -21.55 -17.43 11.33
C ALA A 35 -22.08 -18.83 10.90
N PRO A 36 -22.19 -19.81 11.80
CA PRO A 36 -22.56 -21.19 11.44
C PRO A 36 -23.96 -21.32 10.83
N ALA A 37 -24.88 -20.41 11.20
CA ALA A 37 -26.23 -20.34 10.64
C ALA A 37 -26.36 -19.36 9.45
N GLY A 38 -25.24 -18.86 8.90
CA GLY A 38 -25.21 -17.94 7.76
C GLY A 38 -25.27 -16.45 8.12
N ARG A 39 -25.46 -16.10 9.39
CA ARG A 39 -25.36 -14.74 9.91
C ARG A 39 -24.30 -14.68 11.00
N VAL A 40 -23.51 -13.61 11.03
CA VAL A 40 -22.52 -13.38 12.10
C VAL A 40 -23.24 -13.28 13.44
N GLU A 41 -22.81 -14.12 14.38
CA GLU A 41 -23.23 -14.13 15.78
C GLU A 41 -22.26 -13.24 16.57
N PRO A 42 -22.69 -12.08 17.11
CA PRO A 42 -21.79 -11.12 17.76
C PRO A 42 -20.96 -11.72 18.90
N GLU A 43 -21.57 -12.55 19.74
CA GLU A 43 -20.89 -13.18 20.88
C GLU A 43 -19.77 -14.12 20.43
N ARG A 44 -19.95 -14.79 19.29
CA ARG A 44 -18.89 -15.64 18.69
C ARG A 44 -17.80 -14.81 18.05
N PHE A 45 -18.15 -13.71 17.40
CA PHE A 45 -17.16 -12.82 16.79
C PHE A 45 -16.31 -12.15 17.87
N ASP A 46 -16.91 -11.68 18.96
CA ASP A 46 -16.19 -11.08 20.08
C ASP A 46 -15.25 -12.08 20.76
N ALA A 47 -15.70 -13.34 20.94
CA ALA A 47 -14.87 -14.42 21.44
C ALA A 47 -13.70 -14.78 20.51
N ASP A 48 -13.76 -14.40 19.24
CA ASP A 48 -12.80 -14.74 18.19
C ASP A 48 -12.22 -13.49 17.50
N GLN A 49 -12.22 -12.37 18.22
CA GLN A 49 -11.88 -11.05 17.68
C GLN A 49 -10.47 -11.01 17.08
N LEU A 50 -9.51 -11.72 17.69
CA LEU A 50 -8.15 -11.84 17.16
C LEU A 50 -8.14 -12.44 15.75
N ALA A 51 -8.91 -13.51 15.52
CA ALA A 51 -9.01 -14.14 14.21
C ALA A 51 -9.78 -13.24 13.22
N GLY A 52 -10.79 -12.52 13.69
CA GLY A 52 -11.52 -11.52 12.90
C GLY A 52 -10.62 -10.38 12.41
N HIS A 53 -9.87 -9.76 13.32
CA HIS A 53 -8.88 -8.73 12.97
C HIS A 53 -7.75 -9.31 12.12
N GLY A 54 -7.26 -10.50 12.43
CA GLY A 54 -6.23 -11.16 11.65
C GLY A 54 -6.63 -11.39 10.20
N LEU A 55 -7.89 -11.80 9.96
CA LEU A 55 -8.43 -11.90 8.60
C LEU A 55 -8.47 -10.54 7.90
N ALA A 56 -8.83 -9.46 8.59
CA ALA A 56 -8.84 -8.12 8.01
C ALA A 56 -7.43 -7.66 7.60
N TRP A 57 -6.41 -7.93 8.41
CA TRP A 57 -5.01 -7.67 8.06
C TRP A 57 -4.54 -8.50 6.88
N MET A 58 -4.85 -9.80 6.85
CA MET A 58 -4.56 -10.66 5.69
C MET A 58 -5.23 -10.15 4.42
N ALA A 59 -6.49 -9.71 4.50
CA ALA A 59 -7.21 -9.12 3.37
C ALA A 59 -6.53 -7.83 2.88
N GLY A 60 -6.09 -6.96 3.80
CA GLY A 60 -5.35 -5.74 3.48
C GLY A 60 -4.03 -6.04 2.76
N TYR A 61 -3.30 -7.07 3.18
CA TYR A 61 -2.05 -7.49 2.53
C TYR A 61 -2.28 -8.05 1.12
N VAL A 62 -3.31 -8.89 0.93
CA VAL A 62 -3.67 -9.40 -0.40
C VAL A 62 -4.15 -8.28 -1.32
N GLU A 63 -4.90 -7.31 -0.79
CA GLU A 63 -5.29 -6.11 -1.55
C GLU A 63 -4.05 -5.29 -1.94
N ALA A 64 -3.09 -5.09 -1.03
CA ALA A 64 -1.85 -4.39 -1.36
C ALA A 64 -1.08 -5.08 -2.50
N LEU A 65 -0.96 -6.41 -2.48
CA LEU A 65 -0.37 -7.18 -3.59
C LEU A 65 -1.13 -6.94 -4.90
N ARG A 66 -2.47 -6.98 -4.87
CA ARG A 66 -3.32 -6.73 -6.04
C ARG A 66 -3.10 -5.33 -6.61
N GLN A 67 -3.08 -4.31 -5.76
CA GLN A 67 -2.89 -2.92 -6.17
C GLN A 67 -1.47 -2.65 -6.69
N MET A 68 -0.44 -3.22 -6.05
CA MET A 68 0.94 -3.10 -6.53
C MET A 68 1.13 -3.74 -7.89
N ARG A 69 0.53 -4.92 -8.13
CA ARG A 69 0.57 -5.51 -9.48
C ARG A 69 -0.19 -4.66 -10.50
N SER A 70 -1.35 -4.10 -10.12
CA SER A 70 -2.11 -3.21 -11.00
C SER A 70 -1.30 -1.96 -11.37
N TRP A 71 -0.63 -1.34 -10.40
CA TRP A 71 0.30 -0.23 -10.63
C TRP A 71 1.41 -0.60 -11.61
N ALA A 72 2.12 -1.71 -11.37
CA ALA A 72 3.20 -2.14 -12.23
C ALA A 72 2.75 -2.48 -13.66
N ALA A 73 1.56 -3.09 -13.82
CA ALA A 73 0.98 -3.39 -15.12
C ALA A 73 0.66 -2.12 -15.92
N ARG A 74 0.04 -1.10 -15.28
CA ARG A 74 -0.22 0.19 -15.95
C ARG A 74 1.07 0.89 -16.36
N LEU A 75 2.09 0.85 -15.51
CA LEU A 75 3.40 1.41 -15.87
C LEU A 75 4.05 0.65 -17.03
N ASP A 76 3.91 -0.66 -17.12
CA ASP A 76 4.45 -1.45 -18.25
C ASP A 76 3.73 -1.11 -19.56
N GLU A 77 2.40 -1.01 -19.52
CA GLU A 77 1.57 -0.57 -20.65
C GLU A 77 1.97 0.83 -21.14
N ALA A 78 2.29 1.74 -20.22
CA ALA A 78 2.77 3.09 -20.51
C ALA A 78 4.28 3.19 -20.81
N ALA A 79 5.01 2.06 -20.88
CA ALA A 79 6.46 2.00 -21.04
C ALA A 79 7.27 2.78 -19.98
N ARG A 80 6.70 2.94 -18.78
CA ARG A 80 7.27 3.61 -17.59
C ARG A 80 7.76 2.61 -16.52
N PHE A 81 7.53 1.31 -16.70
CA PHE A 81 7.98 0.29 -15.74
C PHE A 81 9.49 0.07 -15.82
N GLY A 82 10.21 0.73 -14.91
CA GLY A 82 11.67 0.76 -14.81
C GLY A 82 12.25 -0.27 -13.84
N ASP A 83 13.55 -0.14 -13.59
CA ASP A 83 14.30 -1.05 -12.70
C ASP A 83 13.95 -0.81 -11.23
N ILE A 84 13.75 0.45 -10.83
CA ILE A 84 13.35 0.82 -9.47
C ILE A 84 11.96 0.25 -9.18
N GLU A 85 11.02 0.42 -10.11
CA GLU A 85 9.65 -0.05 -9.97
C GLU A 85 9.58 -1.57 -9.89
N ALA A 86 10.36 -2.27 -10.73
CA ALA A 86 10.45 -3.72 -10.70
C ALA A 86 11.01 -4.22 -9.35
N LEU A 87 12.03 -3.57 -8.80
CA LEU A 87 12.60 -3.93 -7.50
C LEU A 87 11.62 -3.65 -6.36
N ILE A 88 10.89 -2.53 -6.39
CA ILE A 88 9.81 -2.25 -5.42
C ILE A 88 8.77 -3.36 -5.46
N LEU A 89 8.30 -3.75 -6.66
CA LEU A 89 7.33 -4.82 -6.82
C LEU A 89 7.84 -6.15 -6.27
N GLU A 90 9.07 -6.54 -6.61
CA GLU A 90 9.72 -7.77 -6.12
C GLU A 90 9.80 -7.78 -4.59
N ILE A 91 10.22 -6.66 -3.98
CA ILE A 91 10.37 -6.53 -2.53
C ILE A 91 9.00 -6.61 -1.83
N VAL A 92 7.99 -5.88 -2.32
CA VAL A 92 6.66 -5.90 -1.70
C VAL A 92 6.06 -7.29 -1.75
N TYR A 93 6.14 -7.96 -2.90
CA TYR A 93 5.67 -9.34 -3.02
C TYR A 93 6.44 -10.28 -2.09
N GLY A 94 7.77 -10.23 -2.09
CA GLY A 94 8.57 -11.09 -1.22
C GLY A 94 8.26 -10.89 0.26
N GLU A 95 8.15 -9.64 0.70
CA GLU A 95 7.89 -9.30 2.10
C GLU A 95 6.46 -9.68 2.53
N TYR A 96 5.45 -9.31 1.75
CA TYR A 96 4.06 -9.49 2.16
C TYR A 96 3.63 -10.96 2.08
N LEU A 97 4.17 -11.73 1.12
CA LEU A 97 3.96 -13.18 1.08
C LEU A 97 4.65 -13.88 2.25
N ALA A 98 5.86 -13.48 2.61
CA ALA A 98 6.55 -14.00 3.78
C ALA A 98 5.79 -13.68 5.08
N GLN A 99 5.24 -12.48 5.23
CA GLN A 99 4.43 -12.09 6.38
C GLN A 99 3.07 -12.79 6.42
N LEU A 100 2.39 -12.97 5.28
CA LEU A 100 1.18 -13.82 5.21
C LEU A 100 1.48 -15.26 5.67
N ALA A 101 2.67 -15.79 5.33
CA ALA A 101 3.08 -17.15 5.67
C ALA A 101 3.64 -17.31 7.10
N GLY A 102 4.18 -16.25 7.69
CA GLY A 102 4.90 -16.26 8.97
C GLY A 102 4.20 -15.54 10.12
N GLY A 103 3.27 -14.63 9.81
CA GLY A 103 2.54 -13.80 10.75
C GLY A 103 2.67 -12.30 10.41
N ILE A 104 1.54 -11.61 10.31
CA ILE A 104 1.49 -10.17 10.06
C ILE A 104 1.52 -9.43 11.41
N PRO A 105 2.44 -8.49 11.66
CA PRO A 105 2.42 -7.67 12.85
C PRO A 105 1.24 -6.69 12.79
N MET A 106 0.20 -6.90 13.61
CA MET A 106 -0.90 -5.96 13.78
C MET A 106 -0.54 -4.84 14.76
N SER A 107 0.26 -5.20 15.76
CA SER A 107 0.94 -4.31 16.70
C SER A 107 2.32 -4.89 17.01
N GLN A 108 3.11 -4.26 17.88
CA GLN A 108 4.42 -4.82 18.28
C GLN A 108 4.30 -6.15 19.02
N GLY A 109 3.16 -6.40 19.70
CA GLY A 109 2.92 -7.61 20.48
C GLY A 109 1.91 -8.58 19.86
N GLU A 110 1.13 -8.13 18.88
CA GLU A 110 0.03 -8.91 18.29
C GLU A 110 0.32 -9.23 16.84
N PHE A 111 0.24 -10.52 16.51
CA PHE A 111 0.50 -11.00 15.17
C PHE A 111 -0.72 -11.78 14.66
N ALA A 112 -1.17 -11.45 13.46
CA ALA A 112 -2.17 -12.24 12.75
C ALA A 112 -1.48 -13.45 12.13
N ARG A 113 -1.72 -14.65 12.68
CA ARG A 113 -1.17 -15.88 12.11
C ARG A 113 -2.27 -16.75 11.50
N ALA A 114 -1.91 -17.48 10.47
CA ALA A 114 -2.81 -18.42 9.81
C ALA A 114 -3.36 -19.49 10.77
N GLN A 115 -2.55 -19.89 11.76
CA GLN A 115 -2.90 -20.87 12.77
C GLN A 115 -4.01 -20.38 13.71
N ASP A 116 -4.12 -19.07 13.95
CA ASP A 116 -5.19 -18.49 14.78
C ASP A 116 -6.57 -18.65 14.11
N LEU A 117 -6.58 -18.85 12.79
CA LEU A 117 -7.75 -19.17 11.97
C LEU A 117 -7.93 -20.68 11.72
N GLY A 118 -7.04 -21.53 12.25
CA GLY A 118 -7.09 -22.98 12.06
C GLY A 118 -6.70 -23.43 10.64
N LEU A 119 -5.87 -22.66 9.93
CA LEU A 119 -5.30 -23.09 8.66
C LEU A 119 -4.20 -24.14 8.87
N ALA A 120 -4.16 -25.12 7.97
CA ALA A 120 -3.23 -26.25 8.01
C ALA A 120 -2.07 -26.06 7.01
N ASP A 121 -1.10 -26.97 7.05
CA ASP A 121 0.11 -26.91 6.21
C ASP A 121 -0.19 -26.88 4.72
N GLU A 122 -1.27 -27.53 4.26
CA GLU A 122 -1.73 -27.46 2.87
C GLU A 122 -2.11 -26.04 2.44
N ASN A 123 -2.67 -25.23 3.34
CA ASN A 123 -2.99 -23.83 3.07
C ASN A 123 -1.72 -22.99 3.07
N MET A 124 -0.78 -23.27 3.98
CA MET A 124 0.50 -22.57 4.05
C MET A 124 1.41 -22.88 2.85
N ALA A 125 1.31 -24.07 2.28
CA ALA A 125 2.07 -24.49 1.11
C ALA A 125 1.81 -23.58 -0.11
N LEU A 126 0.60 -23.01 -0.23
CA LEU A 126 0.26 -22.04 -1.27
C LEU A 126 1.23 -20.85 -1.30
N LEU A 127 1.62 -20.35 -0.12
CA LEU A 127 2.51 -19.19 0.01
C LEU A 127 4.00 -19.55 -0.02
N ARG A 128 4.35 -20.81 0.28
CA ARG A 128 5.72 -21.27 0.46
C ARG A 128 6.31 -21.99 -0.75
N ALA A 129 5.47 -22.41 -1.69
CA ALA A 129 5.87 -23.11 -2.91
C ALA A 129 5.66 -22.26 -4.17
N GLY A 130 6.14 -22.77 -5.30
CA GLY A 130 5.99 -22.11 -6.61
C GLY A 130 6.53 -20.68 -6.63
N GLU A 131 5.84 -19.81 -7.37
CA GLU A 131 6.26 -18.42 -7.54
C GLU A 131 6.14 -17.59 -6.26
N ALA A 132 5.16 -17.87 -5.40
CA ALA A 132 5.01 -17.19 -4.12
C ALA A 132 6.20 -17.47 -3.18
N GLY A 133 6.62 -18.75 -3.10
CA GLY A 133 7.81 -19.16 -2.36
C GLY A 133 9.10 -18.57 -2.94
N SER A 134 9.22 -18.57 -4.27
CA SER A 134 10.39 -17.99 -4.96
C SER A 134 10.56 -16.50 -4.66
N LEU A 135 9.49 -15.70 -4.79
CA LEU A 135 9.51 -14.27 -4.48
C LEU A 135 9.85 -14.00 -3.00
N SER A 136 9.28 -14.79 -2.08
CA SER A 136 9.56 -14.68 -0.65
C SER A 136 11.04 -14.89 -0.31
N ALA A 137 11.74 -15.76 -1.05
CA ALA A 137 13.16 -16.01 -0.86
C ALA A 137 14.07 -14.91 -1.44
N GLY A 138 13.63 -14.17 -2.46
CA GLY A 138 14.43 -13.18 -3.19
C GLY A 138 14.54 -11.80 -2.53
N GLY A 139 13.65 -11.47 -1.59
CA GLY A 139 13.47 -10.10 -1.09
C GLY A 139 14.73 -9.42 -0.52
N ALA A 140 15.62 -10.17 0.14
CA ALA A 140 16.87 -9.62 0.68
C ALA A 140 17.83 -9.12 -0.42
N ALA A 141 18.00 -9.89 -1.48
CA ALA A 141 18.84 -9.51 -2.62
C ALA A 141 18.22 -8.35 -3.42
N ALA A 142 16.89 -8.31 -3.54
CA ALA A 142 16.17 -7.19 -4.17
C ALA A 142 16.37 -5.88 -3.40
N ARG A 143 16.30 -5.90 -2.06
CA ARG A 143 16.54 -4.71 -1.21
C ARG A 143 17.93 -4.10 -1.42
N LEU A 144 18.97 -4.93 -1.52
CA LEU A 144 20.33 -4.45 -1.79
C LEU A 144 20.43 -3.79 -3.17
N ARG A 145 19.83 -4.40 -4.20
CA ARG A 145 19.77 -3.83 -5.56
C ARG A 145 19.01 -2.50 -5.59
N LEU A 146 17.88 -2.40 -4.87
CA LEU A 146 17.11 -1.16 -4.78
C LEU A 146 17.93 -0.07 -4.09
N GLY A 147 18.58 -0.37 -2.97
CA GLY A 147 19.44 0.59 -2.27
C GLY A 147 20.54 1.16 -3.16
N ALA A 148 21.21 0.31 -3.96
CA ALA A 148 22.21 0.76 -4.93
C ALA A 148 21.60 1.69 -6.00
N ARG A 149 20.43 1.34 -6.54
CA ARG A 149 19.74 2.15 -7.56
C ARG A 149 19.28 3.51 -7.02
N LEU A 150 18.77 3.54 -5.79
CA LEU A 150 18.38 4.80 -5.15
C LEU A 150 19.59 5.71 -4.90
N ALA A 151 20.72 5.13 -4.47
CA ALA A 151 21.96 5.89 -4.29
C ALA A 151 22.51 6.47 -5.60
N GLU A 152 22.35 5.75 -6.72
CA GLU A 152 22.72 6.22 -8.06
C GLU A 152 21.77 7.33 -8.57
N ALA A 153 20.47 7.23 -8.28
CA ALA A 153 19.45 8.12 -8.81
C ALA A 153 19.33 9.46 -8.07
N GLY A 154 19.76 9.54 -6.81
CA GLY A 154 19.75 10.77 -6.01
C GLY A 154 18.44 11.03 -5.26
N GLU A 155 18.33 12.22 -4.65
CA GLU A 155 17.18 12.58 -3.82
C GLU A 155 15.86 12.60 -4.60
N GLY A 156 14.80 12.06 -3.98
CA GLY A 156 13.45 12.04 -4.56
C GLY A 156 13.15 10.91 -5.53
N ALA A 157 14.14 10.06 -5.85
CA ALA A 157 14.00 8.99 -6.84
C ALA A 157 13.39 7.69 -6.28
N PHE A 158 12.19 7.73 -5.70
CA PHE A 158 11.49 6.56 -5.12
C PHE A 158 10.51 5.87 -6.08
N GLY A 159 10.85 5.86 -7.36
CA GLY A 159 10.05 5.25 -8.42
C GLY A 159 8.84 6.08 -8.85
N ASP A 160 8.26 5.65 -9.95
CA ASP A 160 7.12 6.31 -10.60
C ASP A 160 5.81 6.06 -9.81
N PRO A 161 5.10 7.11 -9.34
CA PRO A 161 3.87 6.96 -8.56
C PRO A 161 2.67 6.44 -9.37
N GLY A 162 2.78 6.34 -10.70
CA GLY A 162 1.65 5.95 -11.56
C GLY A 162 0.52 6.98 -11.60
N ILE A 163 0.86 8.27 -11.46
CA ILE A 163 -0.07 9.37 -11.68
C ILE A 163 -0.11 9.62 -13.19
N ASP A 164 -1.20 9.18 -13.83
CA ASP A 164 -1.40 9.30 -15.28
C ASP A 164 -2.02 10.64 -15.70
N ASP A 165 -2.75 11.28 -14.79
CA ASP A 165 -3.33 12.59 -15.01
C ASP A 165 -2.28 13.70 -14.80
N ALA A 166 -1.94 14.40 -15.88
CA ALA A 166 -0.98 15.50 -15.85
C ALA A 166 -1.39 16.65 -14.91
N ALA A 167 -2.69 16.93 -14.76
CA ALA A 167 -3.18 17.95 -13.83
C ALA A 167 -2.93 17.54 -12.38
N LEU A 168 -3.12 16.26 -12.05
CA LEU A 168 -2.79 15.72 -10.72
C LEU A 168 -1.28 15.77 -10.43
N GLY A 169 -0.44 15.51 -11.44
CA GLY A 169 1.01 15.69 -11.33
C GLY A 169 1.41 17.13 -11.00
N LEU A 170 0.82 18.11 -11.70
CA LEU A 170 1.06 19.54 -11.43
C LEU A 170 0.61 19.95 -10.02
N ILE A 171 -0.53 19.44 -9.55
CA ILE A 171 -1.03 19.68 -8.18
C ILE A 171 -0.04 19.14 -7.16
N ARG A 172 0.47 17.91 -7.34
CA ARG A 172 1.47 17.30 -6.46
C ARG A 172 2.72 18.17 -6.35
N ASP A 173 3.24 18.62 -7.48
CA ASP A 173 4.43 19.46 -7.52
C ASP A 173 4.19 20.84 -6.89
N GLN A 174 3.00 21.41 -7.07
CA GLN A 174 2.64 22.68 -6.46
C GLN A 174 2.57 22.58 -4.93
N VAL A 175 1.93 21.54 -4.39
CA VAL A 175 1.82 21.34 -2.95
C VAL A 175 3.17 21.00 -2.32
N ARG A 176 3.99 20.19 -3.00
CA ARG A 176 5.37 19.92 -2.56
C ARG A 176 6.17 21.20 -2.43
N ARG A 177 6.18 22.06 -3.47
CA ARG A 177 6.88 23.36 -3.41
C ARG A 177 6.34 24.23 -2.29
N PHE A 178 5.03 24.27 -2.08
CA PHE A 178 4.44 25.01 -0.96
C PHE A 178 4.96 24.49 0.39
N ALA A 179 4.96 23.17 0.60
CA ALA A 179 5.48 22.57 1.83
C ALA A 179 6.97 22.89 2.04
N GLU A 180 7.80 22.80 1.00
CA GLU A 180 9.24 23.07 1.05
C GLU A 180 9.58 24.53 1.38
N HIS A 181 8.77 25.49 0.93
CA HIS A 181 9.08 26.92 1.07
C HIS A 181 8.32 27.61 2.20
N GLU A 182 7.08 27.20 2.47
CA GLU A 182 6.16 27.88 3.39
C GLU A 182 5.95 27.12 4.71
N VAL A 183 6.36 25.85 4.78
CA VAL A 183 6.11 24.99 5.95
C VAL A 183 7.42 24.47 6.56
N ALA A 184 8.18 23.69 5.81
CA ALA A 184 9.37 22.97 6.31
C ALA A 184 10.40 23.88 7.02
N PRO A 185 10.75 25.07 6.49
CA PRO A 185 11.73 25.95 7.11
C PRO A 185 11.30 26.49 8.48
N TYR A 186 10.00 26.58 8.74
CA TYR A 186 9.42 27.24 9.92
C TYR A 186 8.84 26.25 10.94
N ALA A 187 8.54 25.01 10.52
CA ALA A 187 7.87 24.01 11.33
C ALA A 187 8.58 23.73 12.67
N GLN A 188 9.92 23.68 12.67
CA GLN A 188 10.69 23.49 13.91
C GLN A 188 10.53 24.66 14.88
N GLU A 189 10.48 25.90 14.37
CA GLU A 189 10.31 27.07 15.21
C GLU A 189 8.91 27.10 15.83
N TRP A 190 7.86 26.85 15.04
CA TRP A 190 6.49 26.76 15.55
C TRP A 190 6.38 25.72 16.66
N HIS A 191 6.98 24.54 16.47
CA HIS A 191 7.03 23.50 17.49
C HIS A 191 7.74 23.97 18.77
N ARG A 192 8.92 24.59 18.65
CA ARG A 192 9.69 25.06 19.81
C ARG A 192 8.98 26.15 20.59
N ARG A 193 8.10 26.90 19.95
CA ARG A 193 7.36 28.03 20.53
C ARG A 193 5.94 27.65 20.97
N ASP A 194 5.53 26.40 20.77
CA ASP A 194 4.15 25.93 21.00
C ASP A 194 3.11 26.81 20.29
N GLU A 195 3.43 27.22 19.06
CA GLU A 195 2.57 28.08 18.26
C GLU A 195 1.64 27.25 17.37
N LEU A 196 0.42 27.75 17.18
CA LEU A 196 -0.46 27.26 16.13
C LEU A 196 0.17 27.53 14.75
N ILE A 197 -0.24 26.75 13.75
CA ILE A 197 0.10 27.05 12.35
C ILE A 197 -0.35 28.49 12.05
N PRO A 198 0.56 29.38 11.59
CA PRO A 198 0.21 30.77 11.37
C PRO A 198 -0.95 30.94 10.39
N LEU A 199 -1.89 31.84 10.70
CA LEU A 199 -3.01 32.17 9.83
C LEU A 199 -2.60 32.48 8.38
N PRO A 200 -1.50 33.22 8.10
CA PRO A 200 -1.06 33.46 6.73
C PRO A 200 -0.79 32.19 5.90
N VAL A 201 -0.33 31.10 6.54
CA VAL A 201 -0.13 29.79 5.88
C VAL A 201 -1.48 29.17 5.52
N ILE A 202 -2.45 29.22 6.44
CA ILE A 202 -3.81 28.73 6.22
C ILE A 202 -4.49 29.52 5.10
N GLU A 203 -4.36 30.85 5.11
CA GLU A 203 -4.89 31.70 4.05
C GLU A 203 -4.23 31.41 2.69
N ALA A 204 -2.93 31.09 2.66
CA ALA A 204 -2.24 30.69 1.44
C ALA A 204 -2.79 29.37 0.88
N LEU A 205 -3.02 28.35 1.72
CA LEU A 205 -3.70 27.11 1.32
C LEU A 205 -5.12 27.38 0.79
N GLY A 206 -5.84 28.33 1.41
CA GLY A 206 -7.15 28.78 0.94
C GLY A 206 -7.10 29.39 -0.46
N ARG A 207 -6.12 30.27 -0.73
CA ARG A 207 -5.89 30.83 -2.07
C ARG A 207 -5.51 29.78 -3.11
N MET A 208 -4.87 28.68 -2.69
CA MET A 208 -4.58 27.53 -3.55
C MET A 208 -5.81 26.64 -3.81
N GLY A 209 -6.96 26.93 -3.19
CA GLY A 209 -8.20 26.18 -3.39
C GLY A 209 -8.27 24.86 -2.62
N VAL A 210 -7.35 24.61 -1.69
CA VAL A 210 -7.27 23.35 -0.93
C VAL A 210 -8.57 23.05 -0.19
N PHE A 211 -9.17 24.05 0.45
CA PHE A 211 -10.42 23.88 1.22
C PHE A 211 -11.67 23.65 0.34
N GLY A 212 -11.60 24.01 -0.94
CA GLY A 212 -12.69 23.83 -1.91
C GLY A 212 -12.48 22.64 -2.87
N MET A 213 -11.39 21.88 -2.70
CA MET A 213 -10.90 20.96 -3.74
C MET A 213 -11.92 19.90 -4.16
N THR A 214 -12.67 19.36 -3.20
CA THR A 214 -13.68 18.31 -3.46
C THR A 214 -15.11 18.83 -3.47
N ILE A 215 -15.29 20.14 -3.28
CA ILE A 215 -16.60 20.79 -3.30
C ILE A 215 -17.01 21.00 -4.77
N PRO A 216 -18.27 20.74 -5.15
CA PRO A 216 -18.77 21.04 -6.49
C PRO A 216 -18.60 22.52 -6.88
N GLU A 217 -18.38 22.77 -8.18
CA GLU A 217 -18.21 24.14 -8.70
C GLU A 217 -19.43 25.03 -8.43
N GLU A 218 -20.64 24.48 -8.46
CA GLU A 218 -21.89 25.20 -8.12
C GLU A 218 -21.96 25.75 -6.69
N HIS A 219 -21.07 25.28 -5.81
CA HIS A 219 -20.91 25.73 -4.44
C HIS A 219 -19.60 26.51 -4.22
N GLY A 220 -18.92 26.92 -5.29
CA GLY A 220 -17.66 27.66 -5.23
C GLY A 220 -16.42 26.79 -4.99
N GLY A 221 -16.51 25.48 -5.23
CA GLY A 221 -15.38 24.56 -5.15
C GLY A 221 -14.70 24.30 -6.49
N LEU A 222 -13.78 23.31 -6.51
CA LEU A 222 -13.01 22.92 -7.70
C LEU A 222 -13.43 21.58 -8.33
N GLY A 223 -14.26 20.78 -7.66
CA GLY A 223 -14.78 19.52 -8.21
C GLY A 223 -13.72 18.46 -8.58
N LEU A 224 -12.48 18.55 -8.10
CA LEU A 224 -11.35 17.70 -8.55
C LEU A 224 -11.37 16.26 -8.01
N GLY A 225 -12.34 15.94 -7.15
CA GLY A 225 -12.52 14.59 -6.60
C GLY A 225 -11.50 14.19 -5.53
N LYS A 226 -11.60 12.94 -5.08
CA LYS A 226 -10.84 12.45 -3.91
C LYS A 226 -9.38 12.14 -4.20
N THR A 227 -9.03 11.75 -5.42
CA THR A 227 -7.63 11.52 -5.79
C THR A 227 -6.79 12.79 -5.66
N ALA A 228 -7.30 13.93 -6.15
CA ALA A 228 -6.65 15.22 -5.98
C ALA A 228 -6.48 15.57 -4.49
N MET A 229 -7.53 15.37 -3.67
CA MET A 229 -7.46 15.60 -2.23
C MET A 229 -6.42 14.73 -1.52
N SER A 230 -6.32 13.45 -1.91
CA SER A 230 -5.30 12.54 -1.37
C SER A 230 -3.90 13.01 -1.72
N ILE A 231 -3.66 13.46 -2.95
CA ILE A 231 -2.36 14.00 -3.39
C ILE A 231 -1.99 15.28 -2.62
N VAL A 232 -2.96 16.15 -2.34
CA VAL A 232 -2.71 17.39 -1.58
C VAL A 232 -2.47 17.13 -0.09
N SER A 233 -2.97 16.00 0.43
CA SER A 233 -2.82 15.63 1.84
C SER A 233 -1.56 14.81 2.13
N GLU A 234 -0.94 14.19 1.11
CA GLU A 234 0.32 13.44 1.17
C GLU A 234 1.51 14.36 1.46
#